data_AF-A0A420J382-F1
#
_entry.id   AF-A0A420J382-F1
#
_cell.length_a   1.000
_cell.length_b   1.000
_cell.length_c   1.000
_cell.angle_alpha   90.00
_cell.angle_beta   90.00
_cell.angle_gamma   90.00
#
_symmetry.space_group_name_H-M   'P 1'
#
loop_
_entity.id
_entity.type
_entity.pdbx_description
1 polymer ?
#
loop_
_entity_poly.entity_id
_entity_poly.type
_entity_poly.pdbx_seq_one_letter_code
_entity_poly.pdbx_strand_id
1 'polypeptide(L)'
;MNLTFCILFLILLSKSILASLHKLYGPSLPSYNYGMVQSAIRIRQDPSFIVTEGASGGRSSDGSLPLRREIRDLEKDEDIWTLYLLGLDRLQNMDQTEKISWYNIAGIHGRPFKSFDGVEPQPGNQNNGYCTHVSILFPTWHRPYLALYEQTLYGTIQEIAQRYPAGAMRDRYSAAAVKFRIPYWDWAATRSAGEKILPDSIVQSSGINVNGPNGRQLIANPLYSYRFQPLDPAQLPNNPASYHEAMERQN
;
A
#
# COMPACT_ATOMS: atom_id res chain seq x y z
N MET A 1 28.58 -48.11 -8.79
CA MET A 1 27.66 -47.22 -9.53
C MET A 1 27.75 -45.85 -8.87
N ASN A 2 28.29 -44.86 -9.58
CA ASN A 2 29.10 -43.77 -9.03
C ASN A 2 28.32 -42.61 -8.40
N LEU A 3 28.80 -42.17 -7.22
CA LEU A 3 28.33 -41.03 -6.44
C LEU A 3 28.28 -39.70 -7.24
N THR A 4 29.11 -39.59 -8.28
CA THR A 4 29.19 -38.44 -9.19
C THR A 4 27.92 -38.22 -10.02
N PHE A 5 27.17 -39.30 -10.33
CA PHE A 5 25.93 -39.21 -11.09
C PHE A 5 24.76 -38.63 -10.27
N CYS A 6 24.74 -38.87 -8.94
CA CYS A 6 23.73 -38.29 -8.06
C CYS A 6 23.91 -36.77 -7.89
N ILE A 7 25.15 -36.28 -7.82
CA ILE A 7 25.44 -34.85 -7.63
C ILE A 7 25.07 -34.04 -8.88
N LEU A 8 25.35 -34.54 -10.09
CA LEU A 8 24.92 -33.86 -11.33
C LEU A 8 23.39 -33.85 -11.50
N PHE A 9 22.69 -34.92 -11.09
CA PHE A 9 21.22 -34.98 -11.18
C PHE A 9 20.53 -34.01 -10.21
N LEU A 10 21.08 -33.83 -8.99
CA LEU A 10 20.62 -32.84 -8.01
C LEU A 10 20.87 -31.38 -8.46
N ILE A 11 21.99 -31.10 -9.16
CA ILE A 11 22.29 -29.76 -9.70
C ILE A 11 21.40 -29.42 -10.92
N LEU A 12 21.04 -30.42 -11.74
CA LEU A 12 20.16 -30.22 -12.90
C LEU A 12 18.68 -30.11 -12.49
N LEU A 13 18.22 -30.85 -11.48
CA LEU A 13 16.88 -30.66 -10.89
C LEU A 13 16.75 -29.30 -10.21
N SER A 14 17.75 -28.86 -9.44
CA SER A 14 17.70 -27.54 -8.79
C SER A 14 17.62 -26.40 -9.80
N LYS A 15 18.39 -26.42 -10.90
CA LYS A 15 18.29 -25.39 -11.95
C LYS A 15 16.96 -25.39 -12.70
N SER A 16 16.36 -26.56 -12.94
CA SER A 16 15.05 -26.67 -13.63
C SER A 16 13.87 -26.34 -12.72
N ILE A 17 14.01 -26.56 -11.41
CA ILE A 17 13.08 -26.07 -10.37
C ILE A 17 13.22 -24.55 -10.18
N LEU A 18 14.44 -24.01 -10.09
CA LEU A 18 14.70 -22.56 -10.05
C LEU A 18 14.15 -21.84 -11.31
N ALA A 19 14.31 -22.43 -12.50
CA ALA A 19 13.75 -21.89 -13.74
C ALA A 19 12.22 -22.02 -13.84
N SER A 20 11.62 -23.01 -13.17
CA SER A 20 10.15 -23.15 -13.06
C SER A 20 9.55 -22.24 -11.98
N LEU A 21 10.29 -21.93 -10.91
CA LEU A 21 9.92 -20.99 -9.86
C LEU A 21 9.98 -19.53 -10.36
N HIS A 22 11.01 -19.16 -11.13
CA HIS A 22 11.06 -17.88 -11.85
C HIS A 22 9.93 -17.71 -12.88
N LYS A 23 9.36 -18.82 -13.37
CA LYS A 23 8.21 -18.82 -14.29
C LYS A 23 6.86 -18.69 -13.60
N LEU A 24 6.75 -19.05 -12.32
CA LEU A 24 5.51 -18.94 -11.52
C LEU A 24 5.39 -17.60 -10.81
N TYR A 25 6.50 -16.99 -10.42
CA TYR A 25 6.58 -15.64 -9.88
C TYR A 25 7.73 -14.92 -10.60
N GLY A 26 7.40 -14.12 -11.61
CA GLY A 26 8.38 -13.30 -12.32
C GLY A 26 9.17 -12.38 -11.37
N PRO A 27 10.26 -11.75 -11.84
CA PRO A 27 11.04 -10.83 -11.01
C PRO A 27 10.12 -9.81 -10.32
N SER A 28 10.33 -9.60 -9.01
CA SER A 28 9.52 -8.63 -8.25
C SER A 28 9.64 -7.27 -8.91
N LEU A 29 8.51 -6.73 -9.36
CA LEU A 29 8.49 -5.40 -9.95
C LEU A 29 8.91 -4.35 -8.90
N PRO A 30 9.63 -3.30 -9.31
CA PRO A 30 10.18 -2.34 -8.37
C PRO A 30 9.10 -1.35 -7.87
N SER A 31 9.41 -0.65 -6.78
CA SER A 31 8.71 0.60 -6.42
C SER A 31 9.06 1.72 -7.42
N TYR A 32 8.27 2.79 -7.45
CA TYR A 32 8.55 3.95 -8.27
C TYR A 32 9.87 4.63 -7.83
N ASN A 33 10.75 4.90 -8.78
CA ASN A 33 11.96 5.67 -8.52
C ASN A 33 11.66 7.17 -8.59
N TYR A 34 11.49 7.79 -7.42
CA TYR A 34 11.25 9.23 -7.26
C TYR A 34 12.50 10.12 -7.50
N GLY A 35 13.66 9.53 -7.87
CA GLY A 35 14.93 10.23 -8.09
C GLY A 35 15.69 10.55 -6.80
N MET A 36 16.95 11.01 -6.94
CA MET A 36 17.72 11.55 -5.82
C MET A 36 17.15 12.93 -5.45
N VAL A 37 16.24 12.97 -4.49
CA VAL A 37 15.88 14.23 -3.84
C VAL A 37 16.87 14.41 -2.71
N GLN A 38 17.72 15.45 -2.80
CA GLN A 38 18.41 16.03 -1.67
C GLN A 38 17.39 16.09 -0.56
N SER A 39 17.57 15.23 0.43
CA SER A 39 16.64 15.14 1.53
C SER A 39 16.62 16.55 2.12
N ALA A 40 15.58 17.30 1.79
CA ALA A 40 14.89 18.02 2.82
C ALA A 40 14.48 16.91 3.79
N ILE A 41 15.46 16.51 4.62
CA ILE A 41 15.24 16.02 5.96
C ILE A 41 14.49 17.20 6.56
N ARG A 42 13.18 17.27 6.29
CA ARG A 42 12.28 17.68 7.34
C ARG A 42 12.63 16.66 8.40
N ILE A 43 13.44 17.10 9.36
CA ILE A 43 13.47 16.53 10.68
C ILE A 43 12.00 16.46 10.99
N ARG A 44 11.41 15.28 10.80
CA ARG A 44 10.01 15.06 11.09
C ARG A 44 10.02 15.30 12.59
N GLN A 45 9.53 16.45 13.03
CA GLN A 45 9.16 16.58 14.42
C GLN A 45 8.08 15.53 14.55
N ASP A 46 8.46 14.33 14.99
CA ASP A 46 7.51 13.28 15.27
C ASP A 46 6.68 13.85 16.40
N PRO A 47 5.43 14.27 16.13
CA PRO A 47 4.62 14.79 17.19
C PRO A 47 4.51 13.70 18.26
N SER A 48 4.42 14.10 19.52
CA SER A 48 4.30 13.16 20.63
C SER A 48 3.12 12.20 20.46
N PHE A 49 2.12 12.58 19.66
CA PHE A 49 0.99 11.77 19.22
C PHE A 49 0.49 12.20 17.83
N ILE A 50 -0.19 11.31 17.11
CA ILE A 50 -0.83 11.57 15.82
C ILE A 50 -2.26 12.06 16.04
N VAL A 51 -2.56 13.27 15.57
CA VAL A 51 -3.94 13.79 15.51
C VAL A 51 -4.57 13.38 14.19
N THR A 52 -5.73 12.72 14.25
CA THR A 52 -6.53 12.38 13.07
C THR A 52 -7.59 13.44 12.83
N GLU A 53 -7.33 14.33 11.88
CA GLU A 53 -8.22 15.43 11.47
C GLU A 53 -8.89 15.14 10.11
N GLY A 54 -8.35 14.19 9.34
CA GLY A 54 -8.77 13.86 7.98
C GLY A 54 -8.05 14.71 6.93
N ALA A 55 -8.40 14.52 5.65
CA ALA A 55 -7.84 15.29 4.55
C ALA A 55 -8.37 16.73 4.54
N SER A 56 -7.47 17.72 4.68
CA SER A 56 -7.80 19.12 4.96
C SER A 56 -8.01 20.02 3.73
N GLY A 57 -7.64 19.58 2.53
CA GLY A 57 -7.72 20.41 1.31
C GLY A 57 -8.89 20.09 0.37
N GLY A 58 -8.99 20.90 -0.68
CA GLY A 58 -9.91 20.70 -1.80
C GLY A 58 -11.32 21.27 -1.60
N ARG A 59 -11.54 22.09 -0.57
CA ARG A 59 -12.82 22.76 -0.36
C ARG A 59 -13.12 23.70 -1.54
N SER A 60 -14.29 23.53 -2.15
CA SER A 60 -14.78 24.38 -3.23
C SER A 60 -15.17 25.77 -2.72
N SER A 61 -15.36 26.72 -3.64
CA SER A 61 -15.80 28.09 -3.31
C SER A 61 -17.17 28.15 -2.61
N ASP A 62 -18.03 27.16 -2.85
CA ASP A 62 -19.33 27.00 -2.19
C ASP A 62 -19.25 26.30 -0.82
N GLY A 63 -18.03 25.96 -0.37
CA GLY A 63 -17.80 25.28 0.90
C GLY A 63 -17.92 23.76 0.85
N SER A 64 -18.29 23.17 -0.30
CA SER A 64 -18.36 21.71 -0.45
C SER A 64 -16.99 21.06 -0.32
N LEU A 65 -16.96 19.85 0.25
CA LEU A 65 -15.75 19.05 0.39
C LEU A 65 -15.70 17.98 -0.72
N PRO A 66 -14.49 17.59 -1.19
CA PRO A 66 -14.34 16.48 -2.10
C PRO A 66 -14.95 15.20 -1.54
N LEU A 67 -15.59 14.42 -2.40
CA LEU A 67 -16.23 13.15 -2.04
C LEU A 67 -15.26 11.98 -2.25
N ARG A 68 -15.37 10.95 -1.41
CA ARG A 68 -14.84 9.61 -1.72
C ARG A 68 -15.64 9.09 -2.92
N ARG A 69 -14.96 8.69 -4.00
CA ARG A 69 -15.56 8.20 -5.25
C ARG A 69 -15.49 6.67 -5.31
N GLU A 70 -16.39 6.04 -6.08
CA GLU A 70 -16.24 4.62 -6.41
C GLU A 70 -14.93 4.45 -7.21
N ILE A 71 -14.18 3.38 -6.95
CA ILE A 71 -12.83 3.21 -7.50
C ILE A 71 -12.77 3.23 -9.04
N ARG A 72 -13.74 2.65 -9.74
CA ARG A 72 -13.83 2.68 -11.22
C ARG A 72 -14.20 4.06 -11.73
N ASP A 73 -14.91 4.86 -10.95
CA ASP A 73 -15.11 6.27 -11.27
C ASP A 73 -13.84 7.08 -11.04
N LEU A 74 -13.08 6.79 -9.99
CA LEU A 74 -11.77 7.42 -9.73
C LEU A 74 -10.77 7.08 -10.85
N GLU A 75 -10.76 5.84 -11.35
CA GLU A 75 -9.90 5.38 -12.45
C GLU A 75 -10.04 6.20 -13.74
N LYS A 76 -11.22 6.77 -13.99
CA LYS A 76 -11.49 7.64 -15.15
C LYS A 76 -10.81 9.01 -15.04
N ASP A 77 -10.37 9.40 -13.84
CA ASP A 77 -9.65 10.63 -13.57
C ASP A 77 -8.15 10.35 -13.53
N GLU A 78 -7.48 10.47 -14.69
CA GLU A 78 -6.09 10.07 -14.87
C GLU A 78 -5.13 10.73 -13.86
N ASP A 79 -5.39 11.98 -13.47
CA ASP A 79 -4.51 12.75 -12.59
C ASP A 79 -4.58 12.23 -11.17
N ILE A 80 -5.80 12.12 -10.63
CA ILE A 80 -6.01 11.61 -9.28
C ILE A 80 -5.65 10.13 -9.21
N TRP A 81 -5.96 9.36 -10.25
CA TRP A 81 -5.59 7.95 -10.33
C TRP A 81 -4.07 7.74 -10.31
N THR A 82 -3.33 8.52 -11.09
CA THR A 82 -1.85 8.50 -11.08
C THR A 82 -1.30 8.82 -9.69
N LEU A 83 -1.81 9.87 -9.05
CA LEU A 83 -1.40 10.25 -7.70
C LEU A 83 -1.77 9.19 -6.66
N TYR A 84 -2.93 8.55 -6.78
CA TYR A 84 -3.36 7.48 -5.90
C TYR A 84 -2.40 6.29 -5.96
N LEU A 85 -2.04 5.84 -7.17
CA LEU A 85 -1.08 4.75 -7.35
C LEU A 85 0.31 5.09 -6.79
N LEU A 86 0.84 6.29 -7.08
CA LEU A 86 2.13 6.72 -6.53
C LEU A 86 2.07 6.88 -5.01
N GLY A 87 0.99 7.43 -4.48
CA GLY A 87 0.78 7.58 -3.04
C GLY A 87 0.77 6.25 -2.31
N LEU A 88 0.05 5.26 -2.85
CA LEU A 88 0.02 3.90 -2.29
C LEU A 88 1.39 3.22 -2.38
N ASP A 89 2.04 3.28 -3.54
CA ASP A 89 3.40 2.78 -3.72
C ASP A 89 4.35 3.36 -2.68
N ARG A 90 4.34 4.69 -2.49
CA ARG A 90 5.21 5.35 -1.51
C ARG A 90 4.87 4.96 -0.07
N LEU A 91 3.59 4.85 0.27
CA LEU A 91 3.14 4.47 1.62
C LEU A 91 3.51 3.02 1.95
N GLN A 92 3.40 2.11 0.97
CA GLN A 92 3.78 0.70 1.11
C GLN A 92 5.29 0.49 1.14
N ASN A 93 6.08 1.37 0.53
CA ASN A 93 7.55 1.31 0.54
C ASN A 93 8.18 2.24 1.60
N MET A 94 7.36 2.78 2.51
CA MET A 94 7.86 3.47 3.71
C MET A 94 8.48 2.46 4.67
N ASP A 95 9.57 2.83 5.34
CA ASP A 95 10.22 1.97 6.33
C ASP A 95 9.19 1.52 7.38
N GLN A 96 9.13 0.21 7.67
CA GLN A 96 8.16 -0.36 8.60
C GLN A 96 8.34 0.13 10.05
N THR A 97 9.47 0.76 10.37
CA THR A 97 9.74 1.43 11.65
C THR A 97 9.07 2.81 11.75
N GLU A 98 8.71 3.43 10.62
CA GLU A 98 7.98 4.70 10.64
C GLU A 98 6.58 4.48 11.22
N LYS A 99 6.22 5.32 12.20
CA LYS A 99 4.94 5.24 12.92
C LYS A 99 3.73 5.17 11.97
N ILE A 100 3.75 5.94 10.89
CA ILE A 100 2.67 6.02 9.88
C ILE A 100 2.89 5.15 8.64
N SER A 101 3.82 4.19 8.69
CA SER A 101 4.02 3.26 7.57
C SER A 101 2.77 2.45 7.29
N TRP A 102 2.62 1.95 6.06
CA TRP A 102 1.56 0.99 5.72
C TRP A 102 1.51 -0.17 6.72
N TYR A 103 2.69 -0.69 7.08
CA TYR A 103 2.83 -1.79 8.04
C TYR A 103 2.23 -1.45 9.41
N ASN A 104 2.60 -0.31 10.00
CA ASN A 104 2.10 0.07 11.34
C ASN A 104 0.63 0.49 11.32
N ILE A 105 0.17 1.21 10.29
CA ILE A 105 -1.26 1.55 10.16
C ILE A 105 -2.08 0.27 10.02
N ALA A 106 -1.72 -0.66 9.13
CA ALA A 106 -2.40 -1.95 9.01
C ALA A 106 -2.35 -2.76 10.32
N GLY A 107 -1.23 -2.69 11.04
CA GLY A 107 -1.01 -3.32 12.33
C GLY A 107 -1.98 -2.87 13.43
N ILE A 108 -2.51 -1.64 13.37
CA ILE A 108 -3.56 -1.17 14.30
C ILE A 108 -4.76 -2.13 14.28
N HIS A 109 -5.11 -2.68 13.11
CA HIS A 109 -6.26 -3.56 12.99
C HIS A 109 -6.05 -4.92 13.68
N GLY A 110 -4.81 -5.39 13.83
CA GLY A 110 -4.55 -6.78 14.21
C GLY A 110 -3.08 -7.08 14.45
N ARG A 111 -2.59 -8.16 13.85
CA ARG A 111 -1.18 -8.56 13.97
C ARG A 111 -0.27 -7.44 13.44
N PRO A 112 0.88 -7.20 14.08
CA PRO A 112 1.52 -8.01 15.13
C PRO A 112 1.08 -7.72 16.58
N PHE A 113 -0.03 -7.01 16.80
CA PHE A 113 -0.50 -6.59 18.13
C PHE A 113 0.50 -5.67 18.86
N LYS A 114 1.24 -4.88 18.07
CA LYS A 114 2.15 -3.85 18.59
C LYS A 114 1.35 -2.64 19.06
N SER A 115 1.89 -1.98 20.08
CA SER A 115 1.42 -0.69 20.54
C SER A 115 1.57 0.37 19.43
N PHE A 116 0.57 1.22 19.28
CA PHE A 116 0.54 2.30 18.31
C PHE A 116 0.37 3.63 19.03
N ASP A 117 1.20 4.61 18.68
CA ASP A 117 1.14 5.98 19.18
C ASP A 117 1.06 6.10 20.72
N GLY A 118 1.83 5.26 21.42
CA GLY A 118 1.94 5.26 22.89
C GLY A 118 0.77 4.58 23.62
N VAL A 119 -0.16 3.95 22.91
CA VAL A 119 -1.31 3.25 23.51
C VAL A 119 -0.99 1.76 23.69
N GLU A 120 -0.85 1.32 24.93
CA GLU A 120 -0.59 -0.09 25.28
C GLU A 120 -1.88 -0.92 25.37
N PRO A 121 -1.82 -2.25 25.14
CA PRO A 121 -2.96 -3.13 25.36
C PRO A 121 -3.30 -3.23 26.85
N GLN A 122 -4.60 -3.32 27.15
CA GLN A 122 -5.06 -3.64 28.51
C GLN A 122 -4.65 -5.08 28.90
N PRO A 123 -4.48 -5.37 30.21
CA PRO A 123 -4.20 -6.73 30.67
C PRO A 123 -5.19 -7.76 30.11
N GLY A 124 -4.69 -8.79 29.42
CA GLY A 124 -5.49 -9.82 28.78
C GLY A 124 -5.74 -9.61 27.28
N ASN A 125 -5.35 -8.45 26.72
CA ASN A 125 -5.54 -8.10 25.30
C ASN A 125 -4.26 -8.05 24.48
N GLN A 126 -3.14 -8.58 24.97
CA GLN A 126 -1.82 -8.49 24.31
C GLN A 126 -1.76 -9.21 22.95
N ASN A 127 -2.72 -10.10 22.67
CA ASN A 127 -2.80 -10.86 21.43
C ASN A 127 -3.99 -10.43 20.54
N ASN A 128 -4.50 -9.22 20.73
CA ASN A 128 -5.62 -8.66 19.98
C ASN A 128 -5.22 -7.34 19.31
N GLY A 129 -5.82 -7.05 18.14
CA GLY A 129 -5.72 -5.73 17.52
C GLY A 129 -6.64 -4.73 18.22
N TYR A 130 -6.52 -3.46 17.85
CA TYR A 130 -7.38 -2.40 18.36
C TYR A 130 -8.81 -2.48 17.81
N CYS A 131 -9.00 -3.20 16.69
CA CYS A 131 -10.26 -3.25 15.98
C CYS A 131 -11.38 -3.94 16.78
N THR A 132 -12.53 -3.27 16.87
CA THR A 132 -13.74 -3.83 17.48
C THR A 132 -14.53 -4.65 16.46
N HIS A 133 -14.59 -5.97 16.64
CA HIS A 133 -15.46 -6.87 15.86
C HIS A 133 -16.62 -7.36 16.73
N VAL A 134 -17.74 -7.74 16.09
CA VAL A 134 -18.95 -8.24 16.78
C VAL A 134 -19.42 -7.27 17.88
N SER A 135 -19.34 -5.98 17.58
CA SER A 135 -19.60 -4.89 18.51
C SER A 135 -20.33 -3.74 17.81
N ILE A 136 -21.20 -3.04 18.54
CA ILE A 136 -21.85 -1.82 18.07
C ILE A 136 -20.83 -0.71 17.72
N LEU A 137 -19.61 -0.80 18.24
CA LEU A 137 -18.52 0.12 17.96
C LEU A 137 -17.84 -0.15 16.61
N PHE A 138 -18.18 -1.24 15.91
CA PHE A 138 -17.55 -1.60 14.64
C PHE A 138 -17.54 -0.42 13.64
N PRO A 139 -18.67 0.25 13.32
CA PRO A 139 -18.64 1.35 12.36
C PRO A 139 -17.91 2.60 12.89
N THR A 140 -18.04 2.89 14.18
CA THR A 140 -17.45 4.10 14.79
C THR A 140 -15.96 3.95 15.03
N TRP A 141 -15.42 2.73 15.11
CA TRP A 141 -13.99 2.46 15.16
C TRP A 141 -13.35 2.50 13.77
N HIS A 142 -13.97 1.89 12.76
CA HIS A 142 -13.42 1.86 11.40
C HIS A 142 -13.41 3.23 10.72
N ARG A 143 -14.34 4.13 11.08
CA ARG A 143 -14.40 5.49 10.51
C ARG A 143 -13.14 6.31 10.77
N PRO A 144 -12.67 6.51 12.02
CA PRO A 144 -11.41 7.21 12.28
C PRO A 144 -10.18 6.42 11.82
N TYR A 145 -10.22 5.09 11.82
CA TYR A 145 -9.15 4.28 11.21
C TYR A 145 -8.95 4.61 9.71
N LEU A 146 -10.04 4.67 8.95
CA LEU A 146 -10.00 5.09 7.54
C LEU A 146 -9.65 6.58 7.37
N ALA A 147 -10.00 7.43 8.34
CA ALA A 147 -9.59 8.84 8.31
C ALA A 147 -8.08 9.02 8.52
N LEU A 148 -7.46 8.24 9.42
CA LEU A 148 -6.00 8.20 9.61
C LEU A 148 -5.29 7.71 8.34
N TYR A 149 -5.80 6.64 7.74
CA TYR A 149 -5.29 6.10 6.49
C TYR A 149 -5.38 7.13 5.36
N GLU A 150 -6.56 7.74 5.17
CA GLU A 150 -6.78 8.79 4.16
C GLU A 150 -5.90 10.01 4.40
N GLN A 151 -5.76 10.49 5.63
CA GLN A 151 -4.92 11.63 5.98
C GLN A 151 -3.45 11.37 5.64
N THR A 152 -2.95 10.19 5.99
CA THR A 152 -1.56 9.78 5.72
C THR A 152 -1.30 9.69 4.22
N LEU A 153 -2.20 9.02 3.49
CA LEU A 153 -2.09 8.88 2.05
C LEU A 153 -2.23 10.24 1.33
N TYR A 154 -3.15 11.08 1.78
CA TYR A 154 -3.35 12.44 1.27
C TYR A 154 -2.07 13.28 1.42
N GLY A 155 -1.43 13.26 2.60
CA GLY A 155 -0.16 13.96 2.83
C GLY A 155 0.95 13.48 1.88
N THR A 156 1.07 12.16 1.71
CA THR A 156 2.01 11.54 0.78
C THR A 156 1.75 11.99 -0.67
N ILE A 157 0.50 12.07 -1.08
CA ILE A 157 0.08 12.56 -2.41
C ILE A 157 0.43 14.04 -2.60
N GLN A 158 0.25 14.89 -1.58
CA GLN A 158 0.67 16.30 -1.65
C GLN A 158 2.18 16.41 -1.90
N GLU A 159 2.98 15.63 -1.17
CA GLU A 159 4.44 15.62 -1.34
C GLU A 159 4.85 15.16 -2.74
N ILE A 160 4.21 14.12 -3.28
CA ILE A 160 4.48 13.62 -4.63
C ILE A 160 4.11 14.65 -5.69
N ALA A 161 2.98 15.34 -5.56
CA ALA A 161 2.58 16.39 -6.49
C ALA A 161 3.65 17.50 -6.59
N GLN A 162 4.31 17.83 -5.48
CA GLN A 162 5.40 18.82 -5.47
C GLN A 162 6.71 18.33 -6.10
N ARG A 163 6.87 17.01 -6.31
CA ARG A 163 8.07 16.43 -6.95
C ARG A 163 8.06 16.54 -8.47
N TYR A 164 6.91 16.78 -9.09
CA TYR A 164 6.86 17.07 -10.53
C TYR A 164 7.71 18.32 -10.84
N PRO A 165 8.39 18.41 -12.00
CA PRO A 165 9.12 19.61 -12.39
C PRO A 165 8.22 20.86 -12.36
N ALA A 166 8.79 22.01 -11.96
CA ALA A 166 8.04 23.26 -11.89
C ALA A 166 7.43 23.62 -13.26
N GLY A 167 6.18 24.09 -13.25
CA GLY A 167 5.40 24.44 -14.44
C GLY A 167 4.05 23.72 -14.48
N ALA A 168 3.41 23.75 -15.66
CA ALA A 168 2.02 23.34 -15.85
C ALA A 168 1.71 21.91 -15.35
N MET A 169 2.68 20.99 -15.41
CA MET A 169 2.48 19.62 -14.93
C MET A 169 2.39 19.57 -13.39
N ARG A 170 3.28 20.25 -12.67
CA ARG A 170 3.19 20.36 -11.20
C ARG A 170 1.90 21.06 -10.80
N ASP A 171 1.49 22.10 -11.51
CA ASP A 171 0.25 22.84 -11.21
C ASP A 171 -0.98 21.94 -11.38
N ARG A 172 -1.04 21.18 -12.48
CA ARG A 172 -2.09 20.18 -12.75
C ARG A 172 -2.18 19.13 -11.64
N TYR A 173 -1.07 18.48 -11.29
CA TYR A 173 -1.07 17.45 -10.25
C TYR A 173 -1.30 18.03 -8.85
N SER A 174 -0.84 19.24 -8.55
CA SER A 174 -1.13 19.89 -7.27
C SER A 174 -2.62 20.22 -7.12
N ALA A 175 -3.26 20.69 -8.21
CA ALA A 175 -4.70 20.96 -8.24
C ALA A 175 -5.55 19.67 -8.11
N ALA A 176 -5.08 18.55 -8.65
CA ALA A 176 -5.70 17.24 -8.48
C ALA A 176 -5.48 16.70 -7.05
N ALA A 177 -4.26 16.82 -6.52
CA ALA A 177 -3.86 16.32 -5.21
C ALA A 177 -4.75 16.87 -4.08
N VAL A 178 -5.06 18.17 -4.08
CA VAL A 178 -5.90 18.76 -3.02
C VAL A 178 -7.32 18.20 -3.00
N LYS A 179 -7.80 17.66 -4.12
CA LYS A 179 -9.14 17.06 -4.24
C LYS A 179 -9.17 15.58 -3.87
N PHE A 180 -8.02 14.93 -3.66
CA PHE A 180 -7.96 13.50 -3.41
C PHE A 180 -8.73 13.10 -2.14
N ARG A 181 -9.49 12.02 -2.24
CA ARG A 181 -10.09 11.25 -1.15
C ARG A 181 -9.95 9.78 -1.48
N ILE A 182 -9.82 8.91 -0.45
CA ILE A 182 -9.68 7.48 -0.70
C ILE A 182 -10.92 6.94 -1.44
N PRO A 183 -10.75 6.10 -2.48
CA PRO A 183 -11.90 5.53 -3.14
C PRO A 183 -12.61 4.53 -2.23
N TYR A 184 -13.88 4.27 -2.54
CA TYR A 184 -14.59 3.11 -2.01
C TYR A 184 -14.83 2.09 -3.12
N TRP A 185 -15.00 0.83 -2.74
CA TRP A 185 -15.39 -0.24 -3.64
C TRP A 185 -16.85 -0.62 -3.34
N ASP A 186 -17.74 -0.37 -4.31
CA ASP A 186 -19.14 -0.75 -4.19
C ASP A 186 -19.36 -2.20 -4.61
N TRP A 187 -19.06 -3.13 -3.71
CA TRP A 187 -19.21 -4.57 -3.99
C TRP A 187 -20.66 -4.99 -4.26
N ALA A 188 -21.66 -4.17 -3.88
CA ALA A 188 -23.08 -4.46 -4.01
C ALA A 188 -23.74 -3.80 -5.24
N ALA A 189 -23.05 -2.87 -5.92
CA ALA A 189 -23.56 -2.24 -7.13
C ALA A 189 -23.91 -3.25 -8.22
N THR A 190 -25.03 -3.01 -8.91
CA THR A 190 -25.37 -3.74 -10.14
C THR A 190 -24.31 -3.49 -11.21
N ARG A 191 -23.81 -4.55 -11.82
CA ARG A 191 -22.73 -4.49 -12.81
C ARG A 191 -23.26 -4.72 -14.22
N SER A 192 -22.64 -4.07 -15.20
CA SER A 192 -22.94 -4.31 -16.61
C SER A 192 -22.50 -5.72 -17.01
N ALA A 193 -23.13 -6.29 -18.04
CA ALA A 193 -22.77 -7.63 -18.49
C ALA A 193 -21.28 -7.69 -18.88
N GLY A 194 -20.54 -8.63 -18.27
CA GLY A 194 -19.10 -8.83 -18.49
C GLY A 194 -18.18 -8.09 -17.51
N GLU A 195 -18.70 -7.20 -16.65
CA GLU A 195 -17.89 -6.56 -15.62
C GLU A 195 -17.59 -7.50 -14.44
N LYS A 196 -16.34 -7.47 -13.96
CA LYS A 196 -15.92 -8.23 -12.78
C LYS A 196 -16.29 -7.50 -11.48
N ILE A 197 -16.49 -8.28 -10.42
CA ILE A 197 -16.77 -7.80 -9.06
C ILE A 197 -15.63 -6.89 -8.55
N LEU A 198 -14.38 -7.32 -8.70
CA LEU A 198 -13.19 -6.49 -8.47
C LEU A 198 -12.78 -5.82 -9.79
N PRO A 199 -12.37 -4.53 -9.76
CA PRO A 199 -11.81 -3.87 -10.93
C PRO A 199 -10.56 -4.59 -11.46
N ASP A 200 -10.38 -4.56 -12.78
CA ASP A 200 -9.20 -5.13 -13.43
C ASP A 200 -7.89 -4.45 -12.98
N SER A 201 -7.97 -3.16 -12.65
CA SER A 201 -6.87 -2.38 -12.06
C SER A 201 -6.30 -2.99 -10.76
N ILE A 202 -7.10 -3.80 -10.05
CA ILE A 202 -6.69 -4.47 -8.81
C ILE A 202 -6.15 -5.87 -9.09
N VAL A 203 -6.85 -6.67 -9.90
CA VAL A 203 -6.63 -8.13 -9.96
C VAL A 203 -5.95 -8.63 -11.22
N GLN A 204 -5.92 -7.86 -12.31
CA GLN A 204 -5.49 -8.38 -13.61
C GLN A 204 -3.96 -8.51 -13.73
N SER A 205 -3.21 -7.60 -13.14
CA SER A 205 -1.75 -7.53 -13.28
C SER A 205 -1.07 -7.13 -11.98
N SER A 206 0.03 -7.83 -11.66
CA SER A 206 0.93 -7.47 -10.56
C SER A 206 1.80 -6.25 -10.87
N GLY A 207 1.76 -5.74 -12.10
CA GLY A 207 2.51 -4.56 -12.56
C GLY A 207 1.65 -3.52 -13.27
N ILE A 208 2.02 -2.25 -13.11
CA ILE A 208 1.31 -1.12 -13.72
C ILE A 208 2.28 -0.04 -14.19
N ASN A 209 2.01 0.57 -15.35
CA ASN A 209 2.78 1.70 -15.85
C ASN A 209 2.20 3.02 -15.30
N VAL A 210 3.03 3.82 -14.66
CA VAL A 210 2.59 5.07 -14.00
C VAL A 210 3.41 6.27 -14.48
N ASN A 211 2.73 7.36 -14.83
CA ASN A 211 3.33 8.62 -15.30
C ASN A 211 3.69 9.54 -14.11
N GLY A 212 4.74 9.17 -13.37
CA GLY A 212 5.16 9.92 -12.20
C GLY A 212 6.09 11.10 -12.49
N PRO A 213 6.58 11.78 -11.43
CA PRO A 213 7.41 12.98 -11.53
C PRO A 213 8.76 12.77 -12.21
N ASN A 214 9.27 11.55 -12.22
CA ASN A 214 10.52 11.13 -12.86
C ASN A 214 10.24 10.24 -14.09
N GLY A 215 9.20 10.62 -14.86
CA GLY A 215 8.79 9.93 -16.08
C GLY A 215 7.96 8.67 -15.85
N ARG A 216 7.61 8.03 -16.97
CA ARG A 216 6.82 6.80 -17.00
C ARG A 216 7.65 5.61 -16.56
N GLN A 217 7.17 4.86 -15.57
CA GLN A 217 7.86 3.69 -15.03
C GLN A 217 6.88 2.52 -14.87
N LEU A 218 7.36 1.29 -15.10
CA LEU A 218 6.66 0.07 -14.73
C LEU A 218 7.01 -0.26 -13.28
N ILE A 219 6.00 -0.27 -12.42
CA ILE A 219 6.14 -0.54 -10.99
C ILE A 219 5.28 -1.73 -10.57
N ALA A 220 5.55 -2.28 -9.38
CA ALA A 220 4.62 -3.19 -8.73
C ALA A 220 3.26 -2.48 -8.55
N ASN A 221 2.17 -3.17 -8.87
CA ASN A 221 0.83 -2.63 -8.70
C ASN A 221 0.48 -2.59 -7.19
N PRO A 222 0.42 -1.41 -6.56
CA PRO A 222 0.21 -1.31 -5.12
C PRO A 222 -1.22 -1.68 -4.70
N LEU A 223 -2.14 -1.86 -5.65
CA LEU A 223 -3.48 -2.39 -5.40
C LEU A 223 -3.54 -3.92 -5.43
N TYR A 224 -2.54 -4.58 -6.05
CA TYR A 224 -2.54 -6.03 -6.25
C TYR A 224 -2.15 -6.78 -4.97
N SER A 225 -1.05 -6.36 -4.34
CA SER A 225 -0.57 -6.95 -3.09
C SER A 225 0.38 -6.02 -2.36
N TYR A 226 0.51 -6.23 -1.04
CA TYR A 226 1.57 -5.63 -0.22
C TYR A 226 2.70 -6.64 -0.02
N ARG A 227 3.95 -6.18 -0.11
CA ARG A 227 5.15 -6.97 0.18
C ARG A 227 5.87 -6.40 1.39
N PHE A 228 6.05 -7.22 2.42
CA PHE A 228 6.78 -6.86 3.63
C PHE A 228 8.26 -6.57 3.36
N GLN A 229 8.84 -5.66 4.16
CA GLN A 229 10.23 -5.20 3.99
C GLN A 229 10.96 -5.07 5.34
N PRO A 230 11.53 -6.16 5.88
CA PRO A 230 11.30 -7.56 5.54
C PRO A 230 10.02 -8.12 6.18
N LEU A 231 9.61 -9.32 5.77
CA LEU A 231 8.64 -10.14 6.50
C LEU A 231 9.29 -10.64 7.79
N ASP A 232 8.60 -10.46 8.92
CA ASP A 232 8.90 -11.18 10.16
C ASP A 232 7.85 -12.30 10.34
N PRO A 233 8.22 -13.58 10.12
CA PRO A 233 7.30 -14.70 10.24
C PRO A 233 6.75 -14.89 11.67
N ALA A 234 7.48 -14.47 12.70
CA ALA A 234 7.01 -14.55 14.08
C ALA A 234 5.83 -13.60 14.33
N GLN A 235 5.77 -12.49 13.58
CA GLN A 235 4.68 -11.52 13.63
C GLN A 235 3.42 -12.02 12.90
N LEU A 236 3.59 -12.89 11.90
CA LEU A 236 2.51 -13.44 11.08
C LEU A 236 2.62 -14.98 10.94
N PRO A 237 2.42 -15.73 12.05
CA PRO A 237 2.69 -17.18 12.09
C PRO A 237 1.66 -18.03 11.32
N ASN A 238 0.56 -17.44 10.87
CA ASN A 238 -0.54 -18.14 10.21
C ASN A 238 -0.43 -18.05 8.68
N ASN A 239 -0.94 -19.09 8.00
CA ASN A 239 -1.10 -19.13 6.54
C ASN A 239 -1.97 -17.95 6.05
N PRO A 240 -1.64 -17.25 4.94
CA PRO A 240 -0.56 -17.51 3.97
C PRO A 240 0.78 -16.84 4.23
N ALA A 241 0.87 -15.98 5.25
CA ALA A 241 2.13 -15.29 5.55
C ALA A 241 3.26 -16.26 5.93
N SER A 242 2.95 -17.37 6.61
CA SER A 242 3.93 -18.41 6.96
C SER A 242 4.39 -19.28 5.78
N TYR A 243 3.70 -19.28 4.62
CA TYR A 243 4.14 -20.04 3.44
C TYR A 243 5.25 -19.34 2.64
N HIS A 244 5.32 -18.00 2.70
CA HIS A 244 6.42 -17.26 2.06
C HIS A 244 7.80 -17.71 2.60
N GLU A 245 7.87 -18.06 3.89
CA GLU A 245 9.09 -18.56 4.54
C GLU A 245 9.50 -19.96 4.08
N ALA A 246 8.54 -20.87 3.87
CA ALA A 246 8.83 -22.23 3.39
C ALA A 246 9.44 -22.22 1.97
N MET A 247 9.14 -21.18 1.19
CA MET A 247 9.68 -20.99 -0.15
C MET A 247 10.99 -20.20 -0.17
N GLU A 248 11.19 -19.22 0.73
CA GLU A 248 12.42 -18.43 0.79
C GLU A 248 13.57 -19.15 1.51
N ARG A 249 13.31 -20.01 2.50
CA ARG A 249 14.34 -20.82 3.19
C ARG A 249 14.84 -22.04 2.39
N GLN A 250 14.27 -22.30 1.22
CA GLN A 250 14.70 -23.36 0.30
C GLN A 250 15.58 -22.85 -0.86
N ASN A 251 15.91 -21.55 -0.88
CA ASN A 251 16.91 -20.94 -1.78
C ASN A 251 18.27 -20.80 -1.09
#